data_AF-A0A2Z6QM95-F1
#
_entry.id   AF-A0A2Z6QM95-F1
#
_cell.length_a   1.000
_cell.length_b   1.000
_cell.length_c   1.000
_cell.angle_alpha   90.00
_cell.angle_beta   90.00
_cell.angle_gamma   90.00
#
_symmetry.space_group_name_H-M   'P 1'
#
loop_
_entity.id
_entity.type
_entity.pdbx_description
1 polymer ?
#
loop_
_entity_poly.entity_id
_entity_poly.type
_entity_poly.pdbx_seq_one_letter_code
_entity_poly.pdbx_strand_id
1 'polypeptide(L)'
;MQRNIIPQEHEDQFEWFISSKENVNLSSYKVDAKTGLPLKYLSDQNEALWKKFHKLYSNGMKRSAFLERLQKGPFVSHNSCINHCLPFAFGECDEEHMSECVECNEIFNLFKELQSLLEDEQQEILKELQEMLKYYLAHLTRKGYLNTLHTVLVYSKNQESNELEIQAFDHWSNDNRQDAWFTTSSFDTVFNLLNPKPKWVIIMSDNRPHYHCSETMALVSKWAE
;
A
#
# COMPACT_ATOMS: atom_id res chain seq x y z
N MET A 1 -1.86 38.06 25.87
CA MET A 1 -1.11 36.92 25.31
C MET A 1 -1.17 37.06 23.79
N GLN A 2 -0.10 37.55 23.15
CA GLN A 2 -0.07 37.73 21.68
C GLN A 2 0.03 36.34 21.03
N ARG A 3 -1.00 35.92 20.29
CA ARG A 3 -0.86 34.82 19.33
C ARG A 3 -0.05 35.38 18.16
N ASN A 4 1.20 34.94 18.01
CA ASN A 4 1.97 35.21 16.79
C ASN A 4 1.22 34.55 15.62
N ILE A 5 0.58 35.36 14.79
CA ILE A 5 -0.03 34.92 13.55
C ILE A 5 1.12 34.49 12.64
N ILE A 6 1.15 33.21 12.25
CA ILE A 6 2.11 32.70 11.28
C ILE A 6 1.90 33.51 9.99
N PRO A 7 2.96 34.07 9.37
CA PRO A 7 2.83 34.77 8.09
C PRO A 7 2.15 33.87 7.06
N GLN A 8 1.21 34.41 6.28
CA GLN A 8 0.46 33.64 5.29
C GLN A 8 1.38 32.86 4.34
N GLU A 9 2.49 33.47 3.94
CA GLU A 9 3.52 32.84 3.12
C GLU A 9 4.03 31.52 3.72
N HIS A 10 4.19 31.43 5.04
CA HIS A 10 4.65 30.21 5.68
C HIS A 10 3.58 29.12 5.68
N GLU A 11 2.30 29.48 5.82
CA GLU A 11 1.20 28.52 5.67
C GLU A 11 1.12 28.02 4.23
N ASP A 12 1.29 28.90 3.23
CA ASP A 12 1.27 28.51 1.81
C ASP A 12 2.43 27.57 1.47
N GLN A 13 3.63 27.80 2.05
CA GLN A 13 4.78 26.89 1.92
C GLN A 13 4.48 25.52 2.54
N PHE A 14 3.84 25.48 3.70
CA PHE A 14 3.41 24.22 4.31
C PHE A 14 2.41 23.50 3.42
N GLU A 15 1.34 24.18 2.98
CA GLU A 15 0.30 23.65 2.08
C GLU A 15 0.90 23.09 0.78
N TRP A 16 1.84 23.80 0.17
CA TRP A 16 2.54 23.30 -1.01
C TRP A 16 3.36 22.03 -0.70
N PHE A 17 4.08 22.03 0.42
CA PHE A 17 4.89 20.88 0.83
C PHE A 17 4.06 19.61 1.03
N ILE A 18 2.93 19.68 1.74
CA ILE A 18 2.09 18.49 1.98
C ILE A 18 1.12 18.16 0.82
N SER A 19 1.10 18.97 -0.24
CA SER A 19 0.40 18.62 -1.48
C SER A 19 1.20 17.66 -2.37
N SER A 20 2.50 17.52 -2.11
CA SER A 20 3.39 16.64 -2.87
C SER A 20 3.16 15.17 -2.51
N LYS A 21 3.00 14.32 -3.54
CA LYS A 21 2.93 12.86 -3.40
C LYS A 21 4.21 12.23 -2.82
N GLU A 22 5.33 12.96 -2.83
CA GLU A 22 6.56 12.50 -2.17
C GLU A 22 6.50 12.64 -0.65
N ASN A 23 5.63 13.51 -0.14
CA ASN A 23 5.55 13.87 1.29
C ASN A 23 4.26 13.37 1.94
N VAL A 24 3.20 13.22 1.15
CA VAL A 24 1.89 12.79 1.62
C VAL A 24 1.19 11.91 0.58
N ASN A 25 0.68 10.77 1.04
CA ASN A 25 -0.21 9.91 0.29
C ASN A 25 -1.67 10.18 0.69
N LEU A 26 -2.58 10.16 -0.28
CA LEU A 26 -4.02 10.29 -0.02
C LEU A 26 -4.67 8.92 0.03
N SER A 27 -5.58 8.72 0.99
CA SER A 27 -6.43 7.54 1.00
C SER A 27 -7.41 7.57 -0.17
N SER A 28 -7.51 6.47 -0.89
CA SER A 28 -8.51 6.30 -1.95
C SER A 28 -9.91 5.94 -1.42
N TYR A 29 -10.04 5.53 -0.15
CA TYR A 29 -11.30 4.98 0.40
C TYR A 29 -11.74 5.56 1.74
N LYS A 30 -10.82 6.06 2.58
CA LYS A 30 -11.15 6.63 3.88
C LYS A 30 -11.17 8.14 3.79
N VAL A 31 -12.29 8.73 4.20
CA VAL A 31 -12.42 10.18 4.36
C VAL A 31 -12.45 10.55 5.83
N ASP A 32 -11.90 11.71 6.17
CA ASP A 32 -12.09 12.29 7.48
C ASP A 32 -13.58 12.57 7.70
N ALA A 33 -14.14 12.05 8.80
CA ALA A 33 -15.57 12.09 9.04
C ALA A 33 -16.12 13.53 9.24
N LYS A 34 -15.26 14.50 9.57
CA LYS A 34 -15.65 15.89 9.80
C LYS A 34 -15.63 16.72 8.52
N THR A 35 -14.65 16.48 7.65
CA THR A 35 -14.40 17.28 6.44
C THR A 35 -14.85 16.60 5.16
N GLY A 36 -15.04 15.28 5.16
CA GLY A 36 -15.37 14.48 3.98
C GLY A 36 -14.23 14.36 2.97
N LEU A 37 -13.04 14.86 3.29
CA LEU A 37 -11.85 14.79 2.44
C LEU A 37 -11.08 13.49 2.68
N PRO A 38 -10.36 12.97 1.67
CA PRO A 38 -9.45 11.85 1.84
C PRO A 38 -8.52 12.01 3.04
N LEU A 39 -8.40 10.96 3.86
CA LEU A 39 -7.37 10.91 4.90
C LEU A 39 -5.99 11.04 4.26
N LYS A 40 -5.09 11.75 4.93
CA LYS A 40 -3.71 11.97 4.48
C LYS A 40 -2.76 11.09 5.30
N TYR A 41 -1.83 10.42 4.63
CA TYR A 41 -0.75 9.66 5.26
C TYR A 41 0.55 10.39 5.01
N LEU A 42 1.33 10.61 6.07
CA LEU A 42 2.69 11.12 5.93
C LEU A 42 3.55 10.03 5.29
N SER A 43 4.34 10.37 4.28
CA SER A 43 5.20 9.40 3.59
C SER A 43 6.48 9.04 4.37
N ASP A 44 6.72 9.72 5.48
CA ASP A 44 7.92 9.57 6.31
C ASP A 44 7.63 10.09 7.72
N GLN A 45 8.56 9.88 8.64
CA GLN A 45 8.48 10.37 10.01
C GLN A 45 8.54 11.90 10.08
N ASN A 46 7.89 12.46 11.11
CA ASN A 46 7.82 13.90 11.36
C ASN A 46 9.18 14.61 11.30
N GLU A 47 10.25 13.96 11.80
CA GLU A 47 11.59 14.54 11.80
C GLU A 47 12.24 14.56 10.40
N ALA A 48 12.03 13.52 9.60
CA ALA A 48 12.51 13.46 8.23
C ALA A 48 11.77 14.48 7.34
N LEU A 49 10.45 14.56 7.47
CA LEU A 49 9.64 15.57 6.80
C LEU A 49 10.02 16.99 7.20
N TRP A 50 10.29 17.23 8.49
CA TRP A 50 10.79 18.51 8.97
C TRP A 50 12.14 18.88 8.31
N LYS A 51 13.11 17.95 8.27
CA LYS A 51 14.40 18.18 7.62
C LYS A 51 14.24 18.51 6.14
N LYS A 52 13.34 17.79 5.43
CA LYS A 52 13.04 18.04 4.02
C LYS A 52 12.37 19.41 3.84
N PHE A 53 11.40 19.75 4.67
CA PHE A 53 10.73 21.06 4.66
C PHE A 53 11.72 22.20 4.92
N HIS A 54 12.53 22.11 5.98
CA HIS A 54 13.48 23.15 6.34
C HIS A 54 14.58 23.35 5.30
N LYS A 55 14.97 22.28 4.59
CA LYS A 55 15.89 22.37 3.45
C LYS A 55 15.29 23.16 2.27
N LEU A 56 13.99 23.00 2.02
CA LEU A 56 13.28 23.71 0.95
C LEU A 56 12.92 25.15 1.35
N TYR A 57 12.56 25.35 2.62
CA TYR A 57 12.07 26.61 3.17
C TYR A 57 12.86 26.97 4.44
N SER A 58 14.13 27.32 4.28
CA SER A 58 15.03 27.64 5.39
C SER A 58 14.55 28.83 6.24
N ASN A 59 13.84 29.77 5.61
CA ASN A 59 13.21 30.93 6.26
C ASN A 59 11.72 30.72 6.59
N GLY A 60 11.18 29.52 6.36
CA GLY A 60 9.76 29.22 6.54
C GLY A 60 9.34 29.09 8.01
N MET A 61 8.23 28.39 8.26
CA MET A 61 7.74 28.18 9.63
C MET A 61 8.75 27.44 10.50
N LYS A 62 8.71 27.74 11.80
CA LYS A 62 9.55 27.08 12.82
C LYS A 62 9.12 25.63 13.02
N ARG A 63 10.06 24.77 13.43
CA ARG A 63 9.84 23.33 13.72
C ARG A 63 8.62 23.07 14.60
N SER A 64 8.46 23.84 15.67
CA SER A 64 7.33 23.68 16.59
C SER A 64 5.98 23.94 15.92
N ALA A 65 5.90 24.98 15.08
CA ALA A 65 4.69 25.30 14.32
C ALA A 65 4.40 24.24 13.26
N PHE A 66 5.42 23.75 12.55
CA PHE A 66 5.30 22.67 11.58
C PHE A 66 4.70 21.40 12.19
N LEU A 67 5.27 20.93 13.31
CA LEU A 67 4.77 19.74 14.01
C LEU A 67 3.35 19.93 14.58
N GLU A 68 3.04 21.12 15.09
CA GLU A 68 1.69 21.45 15.57
C GLU A 68 0.66 21.43 14.41
N ARG A 69 1.03 21.90 13.21
CA ARG A 69 0.15 21.83 12.03
C ARG A 69 -0.05 20.41 11.54
N LEU A 70 0.97 19.56 11.60
CA LEU A 70 0.82 18.12 11.33
C LEU A 70 -0.12 17.44 12.33
N GLN A 71 0.04 17.68 13.64
CA GLN A 71 -0.83 17.08 14.65
C GLN A 71 -2.30 17.50 14.53
N LYS A 72 -2.55 18.75 14.11
CA LYS A 72 -3.92 19.28 13.94
C LYS A 72 -4.51 19.01 12.57
N GLY A 73 -3.73 18.51 11.62
CA GLY A 73 -4.17 18.21 10.27
C GLY A 73 -4.86 16.84 10.15
N PRO A 74 -5.44 16.51 8.98
CA PRO A 74 -6.11 15.24 8.73
C PRO A 74 -5.10 14.11 8.44
N PHE A 75 -3.99 14.09 9.19
CA PHE A 75 -2.90 13.14 9.00
C PHE A 75 -3.01 11.98 9.98
N VAL A 76 -2.81 10.76 9.50
CA VAL A 76 -2.69 9.60 10.38
C VAL A 76 -1.27 9.59 10.96
N SER A 77 -1.17 9.70 12.29
CA SER A 77 0.10 9.74 13.03
C SER A 77 0.32 8.48 13.87
N HIS A 78 1.49 8.40 14.52
CA HIS A 78 1.78 7.40 15.54
C HIS A 78 0.64 7.27 16.57
N ASN A 79 0.40 6.03 17.00
CA ASN A 79 -0.52 5.68 18.09
C ASN A 79 0.27 4.91 19.15
N SER A 80 0.12 5.27 20.43
CA SER A 80 0.80 4.58 21.53
C SER A 80 0.41 3.11 21.68
N CYS A 81 -0.71 2.69 21.09
CA CYS A 81 -1.12 1.30 20.94
C CYS A 81 -0.60 0.74 19.62
N ILE A 82 0.25 -0.29 19.69
CA ILE A 82 0.90 -0.89 18.51
C ILE A 82 -0.10 -1.43 17.49
N ASN A 83 -1.17 -2.09 17.95
CA ASN A 83 -2.21 -2.64 17.08
C ASN A 83 -3.01 -1.56 16.35
N HIS A 84 -3.00 -0.32 16.84
CA HIS A 84 -3.71 0.81 16.25
C HIS A 84 -2.77 1.81 15.56
N CYS A 85 -1.47 1.55 15.54
CA CYS A 85 -0.50 2.37 14.85
C CYS A 85 -0.40 1.94 13.39
N LEU A 86 -1.23 2.56 12.55
CA LEU A 86 -1.24 2.29 11.12
C LEU A 86 0.13 2.58 10.44
N PRO A 87 0.85 3.68 10.77
CA PRO A 87 2.20 3.88 10.25
C PRO A 87 3.17 2.74 10.62
N PHE A 88 3.04 2.17 11.82
CA PHE A 88 3.83 0.99 12.21
C PHE A 88 3.48 -0.24 11.36
N ALA A 89 2.19 -0.46 11.07
CA ALA A 89 1.74 -1.55 10.19
C ALA A 89 2.29 -1.43 8.75
N PHE A 90 2.61 -0.21 8.30
CA PHE A 90 3.25 0.05 7.00
C PHE A 90 4.78 0.15 7.06
N GLY A 91 5.39 0.01 8.23
CA GLY A 91 6.85 0.08 8.40
C GLY A 91 7.42 1.50 8.32
N GLU A 92 6.59 2.51 8.56
CA GLU A 92 6.95 3.93 8.48
C GLU A 92 7.15 4.57 9.87
N CYS A 93 6.87 3.83 10.95
CA CYS A 93 6.98 4.31 12.32
C CYS A 93 7.93 3.44 13.16
N ASP A 94 8.99 4.05 13.68
CA ASP A 94 9.95 3.43 14.60
C ASP A 94 9.79 3.93 16.05
N GLU A 95 8.75 4.72 16.34
CA GLU A 95 8.47 5.21 17.69
C GLU A 95 8.09 4.06 18.65
N GLU A 96 8.40 4.23 19.95
CA GLU A 96 8.05 3.25 20.98
C GLU A 96 6.52 3.17 21.18
N HIS A 97 6.00 1.95 21.32
CA HIS A 97 4.58 1.71 21.58
C HIS A 97 4.41 1.20 23.02
N MET A 98 3.66 1.94 23.83
CA MET A 98 3.54 1.70 25.27
C MET A 98 2.38 0.76 25.64
N SER A 99 1.59 0.34 24.66
CA SER A 99 0.39 -0.47 24.88
C SER A 99 0.08 -1.39 23.71
N GLU A 100 -0.65 -2.46 24.00
CA GLU A 100 -1.26 -3.37 23.03
C GLU A 100 -2.76 -3.44 23.26
N CYS A 101 -3.53 -3.64 22.19
CA CYS A 101 -4.97 -3.78 22.24
C CYS A 101 -5.33 -5.24 22.57
N VAL A 102 -6.03 -5.45 23.69
CA VAL A 102 -6.40 -6.79 24.17
C VAL A 102 -7.31 -7.47 23.16
N GLU A 103 -8.31 -6.75 22.66
CA GLU A 103 -9.29 -7.23 21.68
C GLU A 103 -8.62 -7.60 20.35
N CYS A 104 -7.65 -6.79 19.88
CA CYS A 104 -6.89 -7.13 18.67
C CYS A 104 -6.01 -8.37 18.84
N ASN A 105 -5.60 -8.67 20.08
CA ASN A 105 -4.73 -9.79 20.39
C ASN A 105 -5.49 -11.12 20.61
N GLU A 106 -6.82 -11.10 20.72
CA GLU A 106 -7.64 -12.30 20.95
C GLU A 106 -7.36 -13.40 19.91
N ILE A 107 -7.20 -13.02 18.64
CA ILE A 107 -6.93 -13.98 17.57
C ILE A 107 -5.58 -14.68 17.75
N PHE A 108 -4.57 -13.96 18.24
CA PHE A 108 -3.25 -14.54 18.53
C PHE A 108 -3.28 -15.40 19.79
N ASN A 109 -4.12 -15.07 20.76
CA ASN A 109 -4.36 -15.91 21.94
C ASN A 109 -4.99 -17.24 21.53
N LEU A 110 -5.96 -17.23 20.61
CA LEU A 110 -6.54 -18.46 20.05
C LEU A 110 -5.46 -19.36 19.41
N PHE A 111 -4.52 -18.81 18.63
CA PHE A 111 -3.42 -19.62 18.07
C PHE A 111 -2.53 -20.23 19.15
N LYS A 112 -2.23 -19.50 20.24
CA LYS A 112 -1.46 -20.05 21.36
C LYS A 112 -2.20 -21.18 22.07
N GLU A 113 -3.51 -21.04 22.26
CA GLU A 113 -4.35 -22.09 22.84
C GLU A 113 -4.38 -23.33 21.94
N LEU A 114 -4.58 -23.15 20.63
CA LEU A 114 -4.54 -24.26 19.66
C LEU A 114 -3.17 -24.95 19.65
N GLN A 115 -2.07 -24.20 19.74
CA GLN A 115 -0.73 -24.78 19.87
C GLN A 115 -0.57 -25.63 21.14
N SER A 116 -1.27 -25.32 22.23
CA SER A 116 -1.17 -26.14 23.46
C SER A 116 -1.95 -27.46 23.39
N LEU A 117 -2.85 -27.59 22.41
CA LEU A 117 -3.79 -28.72 22.29
C LEU A 117 -3.42 -29.71 21.17
N LEU A 118 -2.52 -29.34 20.27
CA LEU A 118 -2.17 -30.11 19.08
C LEU A 118 -0.81 -30.79 19.19
N GLU A 119 -0.68 -31.96 18.57
CA GLU A 119 0.55 -32.76 18.51
C GLU A 119 1.54 -32.18 17.48
N ASP A 120 2.83 -32.58 17.57
CA ASP A 120 3.94 -32.00 16.81
C ASP A 120 3.70 -31.95 15.28
N GLU A 121 3.03 -32.95 14.70
CA GLU A 121 2.75 -33.01 13.26
C GLU A 121 1.70 -31.95 12.82
N GLN A 122 0.81 -31.56 13.73
CA GLN A 122 -0.23 -30.55 13.49
C GLN A 122 0.26 -29.12 13.78
N GLN A 123 1.35 -28.98 14.53
CA GLN A 123 1.98 -27.69 14.84
C GLN A 123 2.47 -26.99 13.57
N GLU A 124 3.04 -27.75 12.63
CA GLU A 124 3.56 -27.16 11.39
C GLU A 124 2.43 -26.61 10.52
N ILE A 125 1.34 -27.36 10.38
CA ILE A 125 0.12 -26.91 9.70
C ILE A 125 -0.47 -25.67 10.39
N LEU A 126 -0.51 -25.65 11.72
CA LEU A 126 -1.04 -24.50 12.46
C LEU A 126 -0.18 -23.24 12.26
N LYS A 127 1.16 -23.39 12.19
CA LYS A 127 2.06 -22.28 11.86
C LYS A 127 1.84 -21.78 10.44
N GLU A 128 1.71 -22.67 9.46
CA GLU A 128 1.41 -22.28 8.08
C GLU A 128 0.10 -21.49 7.99
N LEU A 129 -0.97 -21.98 8.64
CA LEU A 129 -2.25 -21.29 8.71
C LEU A 129 -2.16 -19.94 9.42
N GLN A 130 -1.38 -19.85 10.51
CA GLN A 130 -1.15 -18.60 11.23
C GLN A 130 -0.43 -17.58 10.33
N GLU A 131 0.59 -17.99 9.59
CA GLU A 131 1.29 -17.13 8.62
C GLU A 131 0.35 -16.69 7.50
N MET A 132 -0.40 -17.62 6.89
CA MET A 132 -1.40 -17.29 5.87
C MET A 132 -2.41 -16.24 6.35
N LEU A 133 -2.90 -16.37 7.58
CA LEU A 133 -3.82 -15.40 8.16
C LEU A 133 -3.16 -14.03 8.39
N LYS A 134 -1.91 -14.00 8.89
CA LYS A 134 -1.17 -12.74 9.02
C LYS A 134 -1.02 -12.04 7.67
N TYR A 135 -0.65 -12.78 6.63
CA TYR A 135 -0.58 -12.27 5.26
C TYR A 135 -1.93 -11.73 4.79
N TYR A 136 -3.01 -12.46 5.04
CA TYR A 136 -4.36 -12.05 4.68
C TYR A 136 -4.81 -10.77 5.42
N LEU A 137 -4.59 -10.67 6.73
CA LEU A 137 -4.94 -9.49 7.53
C LEU A 137 -4.09 -8.27 7.13
N ALA A 138 -2.80 -8.47 6.89
CA ALA A 138 -1.91 -7.43 6.37
C ALA A 138 -2.35 -6.97 4.97
N HIS A 139 -2.76 -7.91 4.11
CA HIS A 139 -3.34 -7.62 2.80
C HIS A 139 -4.65 -6.83 2.91
N LEU A 140 -5.59 -7.21 3.79
CA LEU A 140 -6.83 -6.47 4.01
C LEU A 140 -6.57 -5.06 4.53
N THR A 141 -5.59 -4.92 5.42
CA THR A 141 -5.17 -3.62 5.95
C THR A 141 -4.51 -2.77 4.85
N ARG A 142 -3.67 -3.34 3.99
CA ARG A 142 -3.12 -2.62 2.84
C ARG A 142 -4.22 -2.26 1.83
N LYS A 143 -5.12 -3.19 1.52
CA LYS A 143 -6.29 -2.98 0.64
C LYS A 143 -7.17 -1.82 1.09
N GLY A 144 -7.48 -1.77 2.39
CA GLY A 144 -8.35 -0.72 2.93
C GLY A 144 -7.74 0.67 2.86
N TYR A 145 -6.41 0.78 2.72
CA TYR A 145 -5.68 2.01 2.98
C TYR A 145 -4.80 2.50 1.81
N LEU A 146 -4.33 1.63 0.89
CA LEU A 146 -3.26 1.93 -0.11
C LEU A 146 -3.54 1.62 -1.61
N ASN A 147 -4.69 1.07 -2.00
CA ASN A 147 -4.95 0.51 -3.36
C ASN A 147 -4.25 1.21 -4.56
N THR A 148 -3.48 0.43 -5.33
CA THR A 148 -2.90 0.76 -6.65
C THR A 148 -3.57 -0.07 -7.75
N LEU A 149 -4.02 0.57 -8.83
CA LEU A 149 -4.63 -0.11 -9.99
C LEU A 149 -3.53 -0.65 -10.93
N HIS A 150 -3.64 -1.92 -11.35
CA HIS A 150 -2.82 -2.55 -12.38
C HIS A 150 -3.69 -2.98 -13.56
N THR A 151 -3.51 -2.38 -14.73
CA THR A 151 -4.32 -2.68 -15.92
C THR A 151 -3.53 -3.52 -16.92
N VAL A 152 -4.09 -4.64 -17.35
CA VAL A 152 -3.56 -5.45 -18.46
C VAL A 152 -4.34 -5.11 -19.73
N LEU A 153 -3.63 -4.64 -20.76
CA LEU A 153 -4.22 -4.37 -22.07
C LEU A 153 -3.91 -5.54 -23.02
N VAL A 154 -4.96 -6.14 -23.57
CA VAL A 154 -4.85 -7.21 -24.57
C VAL A 154 -5.18 -6.64 -25.94
N TYR A 155 -4.24 -6.81 -26.87
CA TYR A 155 -4.39 -6.45 -28.27
C TYR A 155 -4.56 -7.74 -29.08
N SER A 156 -5.76 -8.00 -29.58
CA SER A 156 -6.05 -9.13 -30.47
C SER A 156 -6.27 -8.61 -31.89
N LYS A 157 -5.86 -9.41 -32.88
CA LYS A 157 -6.13 -9.09 -34.28
C LYS A 157 -7.07 -10.14 -34.85
N ASN A 158 -8.24 -9.70 -35.31
CA ASN A 158 -9.18 -10.58 -35.97
C ASN A 158 -8.61 -11.01 -37.33
N GLN A 159 -8.53 -12.32 -37.58
CA GLN A 159 -7.96 -12.86 -38.82
C GLN A 159 -8.84 -12.62 -40.06
N GLU A 160 -10.14 -12.46 -39.87
CA GLU A 160 -11.11 -12.27 -40.94
C GLU A 160 -11.30 -10.79 -41.29
N SER A 161 -11.51 -9.94 -40.28
CA SER A 161 -11.71 -8.50 -40.51
C SER A 161 -10.40 -7.70 -40.56
N ASN A 162 -9.28 -8.28 -40.14
CA ASN A 162 -7.97 -7.63 -40.02
C ASN A 162 -7.97 -6.44 -39.03
N GLU A 163 -9.05 -6.27 -38.26
CA GLU A 163 -9.22 -5.22 -37.27
C GLU A 163 -8.48 -5.55 -35.97
N LEU A 164 -8.02 -4.49 -35.31
CA LEU A 164 -7.39 -4.55 -33.99
C LEU A 164 -8.47 -4.38 -32.93
N GLU A 165 -8.59 -5.36 -32.04
CA GLU A 165 -9.45 -5.31 -30.88
C GLU A 165 -8.57 -5.08 -29.63
N ILE A 166 -9.05 -4.22 -28.73
CA ILE A 166 -8.35 -3.85 -27.51
C ILE A 166 -9.29 -4.13 -26.33
N GLN A 167 -8.82 -4.94 -25.38
CA GLN A 167 -9.53 -5.23 -24.14
C GLN A 167 -8.68 -4.78 -22.95
N ALA A 168 -9.33 -4.19 -21.95
CA ALA A 168 -8.69 -3.75 -20.71
C ALA A 168 -9.17 -4.62 -19.55
N PHE A 169 -8.22 -5.17 -18.80
CA PHE A 169 -8.48 -5.97 -17.61
C PHE A 169 -7.84 -5.28 -16.40
N ASP A 170 -8.68 -4.66 -15.60
CA ASP A 170 -8.29 -3.92 -14.41
C ASP A 170 -8.14 -4.87 -13.22
N HIS A 171 -6.91 -5.06 -12.77
CA HIS A 171 -6.55 -5.81 -11.57
C HIS A 171 -6.14 -4.84 -10.48
N TRP A 172 -6.86 -4.88 -9.37
CA TRP A 172 -6.52 -4.06 -8.22
C TRP A 172 -5.45 -4.77 -7.41
N SER A 173 -4.26 -4.15 -7.30
CA SER A 173 -3.19 -4.64 -6.44
C SER A 173 -3.17 -3.89 -5.13
N ASN A 174 -2.82 -4.62 -4.07
CA ASN A 174 -2.64 -4.07 -2.73
C ASN A 174 -1.15 -4.02 -2.35
N ASP A 175 -0.27 -4.22 -3.33
CA ASP A 175 1.16 -4.04 -3.22
C ASP A 175 1.59 -2.79 -4.02
N ASN A 176 2.40 -1.94 -3.39
CA ASN A 176 3.06 -0.82 -4.08
C ASN A 176 4.31 -1.30 -4.86
N ARG A 177 4.72 -2.56 -4.65
CA ARG A 177 5.68 -3.30 -5.46
C ARG A 177 4.90 -4.25 -6.37
N GLN A 178 4.99 -4.04 -7.68
CA GLN A 178 4.50 -5.04 -8.63
C GLN A 178 5.47 -6.23 -8.61
N ASP A 179 5.27 -7.15 -7.68
CA ASP A 179 6.12 -8.34 -7.57
C ASP A 179 5.82 -9.38 -8.67
N ALA A 180 6.70 -10.37 -8.79
CA ALA A 180 6.61 -11.39 -9.83
C ALA A 180 5.34 -12.24 -9.71
N TRP A 181 4.88 -12.49 -8.48
CA TRP A 181 3.71 -13.34 -8.23
C TRP A 181 2.41 -12.63 -8.60
N PHE A 182 2.20 -11.40 -8.15
CA PHE A 182 1.01 -10.61 -8.49
C PHE A 182 0.87 -10.41 -10.00
N THR A 183 1.98 -10.10 -10.67
CA THR A 183 2.04 -9.94 -12.12
C THR A 183 1.65 -11.25 -12.82
N THR A 184 2.20 -12.37 -12.36
CA THR A 184 1.89 -13.71 -12.91
C THR A 184 0.42 -14.08 -12.71
N SER A 185 -0.15 -13.86 -11.53
CA SER A 185 -1.57 -14.16 -11.25
C SER A 185 -2.52 -13.29 -12.07
N SER A 186 -2.15 -12.03 -12.32
CA SER A 186 -2.91 -11.13 -13.20
C SER A 186 -2.91 -11.67 -14.63
N PHE A 187 -1.75 -12.12 -15.14
CA PHE A 187 -1.68 -12.76 -16.46
C PHE A 187 -2.48 -14.06 -16.53
N ASP A 188 -2.36 -14.95 -15.54
CA ASP A 188 -3.13 -16.20 -15.51
C ASP A 188 -4.64 -15.94 -15.59
N THR A 189 -5.13 -14.96 -14.82
CA THR A 189 -6.54 -14.55 -14.84
C THR A 189 -6.97 -14.10 -16.23
N VAL A 190 -6.21 -13.17 -16.84
CA VAL A 190 -6.51 -12.68 -18.20
C VAL A 190 -6.50 -13.82 -19.20
N PHE A 191 -5.46 -14.65 -19.18
CA PHE A 191 -5.29 -15.70 -20.16
C PHE A 191 -6.36 -16.80 -20.06
N ASN A 192 -6.87 -17.07 -18.85
CA ASN A 192 -7.99 -17.98 -18.66
C ASN A 192 -9.33 -17.41 -19.13
N LEU A 193 -9.45 -16.08 -19.21
CA LEU A 193 -10.64 -15.40 -19.76
C LEU A 193 -10.62 -15.28 -21.29
N LEU A 194 -9.44 -15.36 -21.92
CA LEU A 194 -9.33 -15.28 -23.38
C LEU A 194 -9.93 -16.51 -24.06
N ASN A 195 -10.86 -16.26 -24.98
CA ASN A 195 -11.49 -17.29 -25.80
C ASN A 195 -11.58 -16.83 -27.27
N PRO A 196 -10.96 -17.52 -28.24
CA PRO A 196 -10.15 -18.72 -28.07
C PRO A 196 -8.81 -18.44 -27.37
N LYS A 197 -8.24 -19.45 -26.69
CA LYS A 197 -6.92 -19.31 -26.06
C LYS A 197 -5.85 -18.97 -27.12
N PRO A 198 -4.99 -17.95 -26.89
CA PRO A 198 -3.96 -17.58 -27.85
C PRO A 198 -2.88 -18.66 -27.98
N LYS A 199 -2.32 -18.84 -29.18
CA LYS A 199 -1.22 -19.78 -29.46
C LYS A 199 0.14 -19.27 -28.97
N TRP A 200 0.29 -17.96 -28.89
CA TRP A 200 1.49 -17.27 -28.41
C TRP A 200 1.08 -15.89 -27.90
N VAL A 201 1.87 -15.34 -26.98
CA VAL A 201 1.67 -14.00 -26.42
C VAL A 201 2.98 -13.23 -26.45
N ILE A 202 2.91 -11.91 -26.63
CA ILE A 202 4.04 -10.99 -26.45
C ILE A 202 3.66 -10.08 -25.28
N ILE A 203 4.49 -10.04 -24.25
CA ILE A 203 4.29 -9.20 -23.06
C ILE A 203 5.18 -7.96 -23.18
N MET A 204 4.58 -6.79 -22.99
CA MET A 204 5.26 -5.49 -23.00
C MET A 204 4.90 -4.73 -21.72
N SER A 205 5.84 -3.96 -21.18
CA SER A 205 5.64 -3.14 -19.99
C SER A 205 6.12 -1.71 -20.26
N ASP A 206 5.38 -0.73 -19.74
CA ASP A 206 5.74 0.69 -19.71
C ASP A 206 6.68 1.03 -18.53
N ASN A 207 6.67 0.19 -17.50
CA ASN A 207 7.54 0.27 -16.34
C ASN A 207 8.86 -0.48 -16.58
N ARG A 208 9.94 0.03 -15.95
CA ARG A 208 11.36 -0.39 -16.02
C ARG A 208 11.56 -1.88 -15.59
N PRO A 209 12.77 -2.47 -15.36
CA PRO A 209 13.01 -3.92 -15.46
C PRO A 209 12.31 -4.85 -14.43
N HIS A 210 11.32 -4.37 -13.68
CA HIS A 210 10.47 -5.14 -12.77
C HIS A 210 9.78 -6.36 -13.44
N TYR A 211 9.59 -6.33 -14.76
CA TYR A 211 8.99 -7.43 -15.54
C TYR A 211 10.02 -8.38 -16.16
N HIS A 212 11.31 -8.08 -16.02
CA HIS A 212 12.41 -8.96 -16.41
C HIS A 212 12.85 -9.86 -15.25
N CYS A 213 11.93 -10.21 -14.33
CA CYS A 213 12.19 -11.27 -13.37
C CYS A 213 12.05 -12.62 -14.07
N SER A 214 13.11 -13.43 -14.04
CA SER A 214 13.12 -14.78 -14.62
C SER A 214 12.00 -15.67 -14.07
N GLU A 215 11.51 -15.39 -12.86
CA GLU A 215 10.41 -16.11 -12.21
C GLU A 215 9.07 -15.85 -12.92
N THR A 216 8.73 -14.60 -13.24
CA THR A 216 7.52 -14.26 -14.01
C THR A 216 7.55 -14.93 -15.39
N MET A 217 8.70 -14.87 -16.07
CA MET A 217 8.86 -15.46 -17.40
C MET A 217 8.77 -16.99 -17.36
N ALA A 218 9.35 -17.64 -16.35
CA ALA A 218 9.24 -19.08 -16.14
C ALA A 218 7.80 -19.51 -15.88
N LEU A 219 7.07 -18.80 -15.01
CA LEU A 219 5.67 -19.12 -14.69
C LEU A 219 4.75 -18.89 -15.90
N VAL A 220 4.89 -17.77 -16.62
CA VAL A 220 4.12 -17.51 -17.84
C VAL A 220 4.43 -18.53 -18.94
N SER A 221 5.69 -18.97 -19.09
CA SER A 221 6.05 -19.97 -20.11
C SER A 221 5.35 -21.31 -19.94
N LYS A 222 4.87 -21.60 -18.71
CA LYS A 222 4.14 -22.82 -18.38
C LYS A 222 2.63 -22.73 -18.60
N TRP A 223 2.11 -21.55 -18.91
CA TRP A 223 0.66 -21.37 -19.11
C TRP A 223 0.11 -22.06 -20.36
N ALA A 224 0.93 -22.26 -21.39
CA ALA A 224 0.51 -22.87 -22.65
C ALA A 224 0.53 -24.42 -22.65
N GLU A 225 1.01 -25.05 -21.57
CA GLU A 225 0.95 -26.51 -21.35
C GLU A 225 -0.42 -26.95 -20.82
#